data_AF-A0A554S532-F1
#
_entry.id   AF-A0A554S532-F1
#
_cell.length_a   1.000
_cell.length_b   1.000
_cell.length_c   1.000
_cell.angle_alpha   90.00
_cell.angle_beta   90.00
_cell.angle_gamma   90.00
#
_symmetry.space_group_name_H-M   'P 1'
#
loop_
_entity.id
_entity.type
_entity.pdbx_description
1 polymer ?
#
loop_
_entity_poly.entity_id
_entity_poly.type
_entity_poly.pdbx_seq_one_letter_code
_entity_poly.pdbx_strand_id
1 'polypeptide(L)'
;MFTRYAIRALLCIAVVPAISEEPLPIRGRVFLSKAEVESTLIGKPIVSSNLSTGMVSRWQFHADGRVDFVNQSGPGKASGKWVLNADGSMCVTMISRTGCRYWFRNEKDGALANATTREPNAPTVAEIRFE
;
A
#
# COMPACT_ATOMS: atom_id res chain seq x y z
N MET A 1 -33.25 -14.51 -66.90
CA MET A 1 -31.84 -14.96 -66.89
C MET A 1 -31.05 -14.02 -65.98
N PHE A 2 -30.47 -14.58 -64.91
CA PHE A 2 -29.39 -14.10 -64.01
C PHE A 2 -29.57 -12.77 -63.23
N THR A 3 -29.89 -12.81 -61.93
CA THR A 3 -28.99 -12.98 -60.74
C THR A 3 -28.58 -11.64 -60.15
N ARG A 4 -29.05 -11.31 -58.93
CA ARG A 4 -28.38 -10.36 -58.02
C ARG A 4 -28.49 -10.78 -56.54
N TYR A 5 -27.47 -11.52 -56.14
CA TYR A 5 -26.73 -11.52 -54.86
C TYR A 5 -27.47 -11.24 -53.55
N ALA A 6 -27.69 -12.30 -52.77
CA ALA A 6 -27.82 -12.24 -51.32
C ALA A 6 -26.42 -12.27 -50.69
N ILE A 7 -26.05 -11.23 -49.94
CA ILE A 7 -24.89 -11.27 -49.03
C ILE A 7 -25.45 -11.09 -47.62
N ARG A 8 -25.73 -12.21 -46.95
CA ARG A 8 -25.92 -12.23 -45.49
C ARG A 8 -24.54 -12.37 -44.86
N ALA A 9 -24.00 -11.26 -44.39
CA ALA A 9 -22.82 -11.26 -43.54
C ALA A 9 -23.18 -11.91 -42.19
N LEU A 10 -22.69 -13.13 -41.96
CA LEU A 10 -22.70 -13.75 -40.63
C LEU A 10 -21.59 -13.09 -39.80
N LEU A 11 -21.97 -12.26 -38.83
CA LEU A 11 -21.09 -11.81 -37.77
C LEU A 11 -20.86 -12.99 -36.80
N CYS A 12 -19.69 -13.61 -36.87
CA CYS A 12 -19.22 -14.50 -35.81
C CYS A 12 -18.84 -13.63 -34.60
N ILE A 13 -19.68 -13.61 -33.57
CA ILE A 13 -19.33 -13.06 -32.26
C ILE A 13 -18.41 -14.09 -31.60
N ALA A 14 -17.11 -13.85 -31.67
CA ALA A 14 -16.14 -14.58 -30.86
C ALA A 14 -16.34 -14.17 -29.40
N VAL A 15 -17.00 -15.04 -28.62
CA VAL A 15 -17.05 -14.92 -27.16
C VAL A 15 -15.64 -15.21 -26.66
N VAL A 16 -14.84 -14.16 -26.48
CA VAL A 16 -13.61 -14.25 -25.71
C VAL A 16 -14.05 -14.41 -24.25
N PRO A 17 -13.74 -15.52 -23.57
CA PRO A 17 -13.99 -15.59 -22.14
C PRO A 17 -13.14 -14.50 -21.51
N ALA A 18 -13.79 -13.53 -20.87
CA ALA A 18 -13.11 -12.62 -19.96
C ALA A 18 -12.52 -13.51 -18.87
N ILE A 19 -11.21 -13.77 -18.96
CA ILE A 19 -10.44 -14.34 -17.87
C ILE A 19 -10.54 -13.28 -16.76
N SER A 20 -11.48 -13.49 -15.85
CA SER A 20 -11.54 -12.76 -14.60
C SER A 20 -10.30 -13.19 -13.83
N GLU A 21 -9.22 -12.43 -13.99
CA GLU A 21 -8.05 -12.50 -13.15
C GLU A 21 -8.52 -12.05 -11.76
N GLU A 22 -9.05 -12.98 -10.97
CA GLU A 22 -9.22 -12.75 -9.54
C GLU A 22 -7.85 -12.35 -9.01
N PRO A 23 -7.71 -11.16 -8.40
CA PRO A 23 -6.44 -10.76 -7.81
C PRO A 23 -6.03 -11.85 -6.85
N LEU A 24 -4.91 -12.52 -7.15
CA LEU A 24 -4.36 -13.51 -6.24
C LEU A 24 -4.27 -12.84 -4.87
N PRO A 25 -4.79 -13.47 -3.79
CA PRO A 25 -4.57 -12.94 -2.46
C PRO A 25 -3.06 -12.70 -2.33
N ILE A 26 -2.67 -11.55 -1.77
CA ILE A 26 -1.27 -11.24 -1.45
C ILE A 26 -0.82 -12.27 -0.42
N ARG A 27 -0.48 -13.48 -0.87
CA ARG A 27 0.13 -14.56 -0.10
C ARG A 27 1.60 -14.24 -0.07
N GLY A 28 2.20 -14.33 1.11
CA GLY A 28 3.62 -14.03 1.27
C GLY A 28 3.93 -12.78 2.08
N ARG A 29 3.03 -12.31 2.95
CA ARG A 29 3.35 -11.25 3.93
C ARG A 29 2.68 -11.52 5.28
N VAL A 30 3.37 -11.13 6.34
CA VAL A 30 2.97 -11.34 7.73
C VAL A 30 2.68 -9.99 8.38
N PHE A 31 1.53 -9.89 9.04
CA PHE A 31 1.18 -8.74 9.84
C PHE A 31 2.15 -8.58 11.03
N LEU A 32 2.63 -7.36 11.27
CA LEU A 32 3.48 -7.03 12.42
C LEU A 32 2.62 -6.60 13.60
N SER A 33 2.79 -7.30 14.73
CA SER A 33 2.20 -6.91 16.01
C SER A 33 2.72 -5.56 16.50
N LYS A 34 2.05 -4.98 17.51
CA LYS A 34 2.51 -3.76 18.18
C LYS A 34 3.98 -3.83 18.59
N ALA A 35 4.39 -4.91 19.27
CA ALA A 35 5.76 -5.07 19.75
C ALA A 35 6.76 -5.15 18.59
N GLU A 36 6.42 -5.85 17.50
CA GLU A 36 7.26 -5.94 16.32
C GLU A 36 7.39 -4.58 15.61
N VAL A 37 6.30 -3.82 15.51
CA VAL A 37 6.34 -2.45 14.96
C VAL A 37 7.23 -1.55 15.81
N GLU A 38 7.13 -1.64 17.15
CA GLU A 38 7.96 -0.88 18.08
C GLU A 38 9.45 -1.18 17.89
N SER A 39 9.84 -2.47 17.84
CA SER A 39 11.24 -2.86 17.66
C SER A 39 11.78 -2.57 16.25
N THR A 40 10.89 -2.54 15.25
CA THR A 40 11.29 -2.46 13.84
C THR A 40 11.39 -1.02 13.34
N LEU A 41 10.42 -0.17 13.68
CA LEU A 41 10.28 1.16 13.07
C LEU A 41 10.66 2.32 14.00
N ILE A 42 10.44 2.20 15.30
CA ILE A 42 10.55 3.35 16.21
C ILE A 42 12.01 3.72 16.42
N GLY A 43 12.29 5.02 16.33
CA GLY A 43 13.63 5.59 16.35
C GLY A 43 14.40 5.45 15.03
N LYS A 44 13.90 4.63 14.09
CA LYS A 44 14.59 4.36 12.83
C LYS A 44 13.96 5.17 11.69
N PRO A 45 14.78 5.93 10.95
CA PRO A 45 14.28 6.58 9.75
C PRO A 45 13.89 5.57 8.67
N ILE A 46 12.79 5.83 7.98
CA ILE A 46 12.32 5.04 6.84
C ILE A 46 12.02 5.92 5.63
N VAL A 47 12.06 5.31 4.46
CA VAL A 47 11.51 5.86 3.23
C VAL A 47 10.29 5.05 2.84
N SER A 48 9.20 5.75 2.58
CA SER A 48 7.90 5.23 2.17
C SER A 48 7.62 5.63 0.73
N SER A 49 7.41 4.63 -0.13
CA SER A 49 7.00 4.79 -1.53
C SER A 49 5.51 4.49 -1.65
N ASN A 50 4.68 5.52 -1.79
CA ASN A 50 3.23 5.36 -1.89
C ASN A 50 2.83 4.91 -3.30
N LEU A 51 2.15 3.77 -3.40
CA LEU A 51 1.86 3.12 -4.69
C LEU A 51 0.76 3.81 -5.50
N SER A 52 -0.19 4.50 -4.86
CA SER A 52 -1.28 5.15 -5.57
C SER A 52 -0.91 6.55 -6.08
N THR A 53 -0.02 7.25 -5.38
CA THR A 53 0.37 8.64 -5.71
C THR A 53 1.76 8.74 -6.33
N GLY A 54 2.59 7.70 -6.22
CA GLY A 54 4.01 7.73 -6.61
C GLY A 54 4.89 8.57 -5.68
N MET A 55 4.34 9.14 -4.60
CA MET A 55 5.09 9.97 -3.67
C MET A 55 6.10 9.14 -2.87
N VAL A 56 7.36 9.56 -2.88
CA VAL A 56 8.42 9.07 -2.02
C VAL A 56 8.62 10.05 -0.88
N SER A 57 8.62 9.54 0.35
CA SER A 57 8.72 10.37 1.54
C SER A 57 9.56 9.72 2.62
N ARG A 58 10.34 10.54 3.32
CA ARG A 58 11.09 10.14 4.52
C ARG A 58 10.22 10.35 5.74
N TRP A 59 10.20 9.35 6.62
CA TRP A 59 9.51 9.38 7.90
C TRP A 59 10.45 8.99 9.03
N GLN A 60 10.30 9.62 10.19
CA GLN A 60 10.94 9.17 11.42
C GLN A 60 9.93 9.21 12.57
N PHE A 61 9.66 8.06 13.16
CA PHE A 61 8.81 7.92 14.34
C PHE A 61 9.69 7.95 15.59
N HIS A 62 9.61 9.02 16.36
CA HIS A 62 10.41 9.21 17.56
C HIS A 62 9.76 8.52 18.77
N ALA A 63 10.58 8.01 19.70
CA ALA A 63 10.08 7.28 20.88
C ALA A 63 9.20 8.13 21.82
N ASP A 64 9.31 9.46 21.74
CA ASP A 64 8.49 10.42 22.50
C ASP A 64 7.09 10.65 21.91
N GLY A 65 6.74 9.93 20.82
CA GLY A 65 5.45 10.06 20.14
C GLY A 65 5.42 11.14 19.06
N ARG A 66 6.51 11.85 18.80
CA ARG A 66 6.63 12.76 17.64
C ARG A 66 6.88 11.97 16.37
N VAL A 67 6.41 12.47 15.23
CA VAL A 67 6.78 11.97 13.90
C VAL A 67 7.18 13.13 12.99
N ASP A 68 8.25 12.93 12.22
CA ASP A 68 8.68 13.86 11.18
C ASP A 68 8.46 13.27 9.80
N PHE A 69 8.08 14.13 8.85
CA PHE A 69 7.82 13.82 7.44
C PHE A 69 8.59 14.79 6.55
N VAL A 70 9.22 14.26 5.51
CA VAL A 70 9.80 15.03 4.41
C VAL A 70 9.39 14.41 3.08
N ASN A 71 8.79 15.20 2.20
CA ASN A 71 8.55 14.79 0.82
C ASN A 71 9.88 14.77 0.08
N GLN A 72 10.25 13.62 -0.48
CA GLN A 72 11.48 13.48 -1.28
C GLN A 72 11.20 13.61 -2.78
N SER A 73 9.93 13.50 -3.21
CA SER A 73 9.50 13.68 -4.60
C SER A 73 9.15 15.13 -4.95
N GLY A 74 9.26 16.06 -4.01
CA GLY A 74 8.89 17.47 -4.20
C GLY A 74 9.01 18.28 -2.91
N PRO A 75 8.55 19.54 -2.89
CA PRO A 75 8.56 20.33 -1.67
C PRO A 75 7.60 19.75 -0.63
N GLY A 76 7.94 19.92 0.66
CA GLY A 76 7.06 19.60 1.77
C GLY A 76 7.78 18.96 2.95
N LYS A 77 7.57 19.52 4.13
CA LYS A 77 7.98 18.94 5.41
C LYS A 77 6.90 19.20 6.44
N ALA A 78 6.70 18.26 7.35
CA ALA A 78 5.73 18.38 8.42
C ALA A 78 6.19 17.58 9.63
N SER A 79 5.70 17.97 10.80
CA SER A 79 5.85 17.19 12.02
C SER A 79 4.48 17.00 12.66
N GLY A 80 4.33 15.93 13.41
CA GLY A 80 3.07 15.53 14.01
C GLY A 80 3.27 14.58 15.17
N LYS A 81 2.20 13.88 15.51
CA LYS A 81 2.20 12.86 16.56
C LYS A 81 1.83 11.51 16.00
N TRP A 82 2.38 10.44 16.57
CA TRP A 82 1.97 9.08 16.27
C TRP A 82 1.55 8.34 17.55
N VAL A 83 0.66 7.37 17.39
CA VAL A 83 0.24 6.43 18.44
C VAL A 83 0.17 5.05 17.81
N LEU A 84 0.56 4.02 18.57
CA LEU A 84 0.42 2.63 18.17
C LEU A 84 -0.56 1.91 19.12
N ASN A 85 -1.69 1.52 18.55
CA ASN A 85 -2.79 0.91 19.28
C ASN A 85 -2.53 -0.59 19.53
N ALA A 86 -3.31 -1.17 20.44
CA ALA A 86 -3.17 -2.57 20.83
C ALA A 86 -3.43 -3.56 19.67
N ASP A 87 -4.24 -3.16 18.69
CA ASP A 87 -4.51 -3.93 17.46
C ASP A 87 -3.37 -3.85 16.43
N GLY A 88 -2.31 -3.08 16.71
CA GLY A 88 -1.16 -2.84 15.85
C GLY A 88 -1.38 -1.78 14.77
N SER A 89 -2.51 -1.05 14.81
CA SER A 89 -2.67 0.13 13.97
C SER A 89 -1.78 1.28 14.48
N MET A 90 -0.94 1.80 13.59
CA MET A 90 -0.17 3.02 13.83
C MET A 90 -0.93 4.20 13.23
N CYS A 91 -1.43 5.10 14.08
CA CYS A 91 -2.13 6.30 13.68
C CYS A 91 -1.21 7.51 13.77
N VAL A 92 -1.08 8.22 12.66
CA VAL A 92 -0.30 9.44 12.54
C VAL A 92 -1.24 10.62 12.39
N THR A 93 -1.07 11.63 13.23
CA THR A 93 -1.76 12.91 13.13
C THR A 93 -0.78 13.98 12.70
N MET A 94 -0.95 14.49 11.48
CA MET A 94 -0.22 15.63 10.96
C MET A 94 -1.17 16.82 10.89
N ILE A 95 -0.80 17.92 11.53
CA ILE A 95 -1.66 19.12 11.65
C ILE A 95 -3.01 18.73 12.29
N SER A 96 -4.06 18.55 11.47
CA SER A 96 -5.43 18.20 11.90
C SER A 96 -5.98 16.95 11.21
N ARG A 97 -5.14 16.18 10.51
CA ARG A 97 -5.56 14.96 9.80
C ARG A 97 -4.88 13.75 10.40
N THR A 98 -5.70 12.77 10.78
CA THR A 98 -5.22 11.49 11.30
C THR A 98 -5.41 10.41 10.24
N GLY A 99 -4.36 9.63 9.99
CA GLY A 99 -4.41 8.44 9.15
C GLY A 99 -3.76 7.26 9.86
N CYS A 100 -4.40 6.10 9.80
CA CYS A 100 -3.90 4.88 10.42
C CYS A 100 -3.41 3.88 9.38
N ARG A 101 -2.36 3.13 9.72
CA ARG A 101 -1.77 2.09 8.89
C ARG A 101 -1.44 0.85 9.72
N TYR A 102 -1.56 -0.30 9.08
CA TYR A 102 -1.07 -1.58 9.58
C TYR A 102 0.19 -1.94 8.82
N TRP A 103 1.15 -2.59 9.48
CA TRP A 103 2.45 -2.89 8.92
C TRP A 103 2.60 -4.38 8.67
N PHE A 104 3.28 -4.72 7.58
CA PHE A 104 3.48 -6.08 7.12
C PHE A 104 4.94 -6.27 6.74
N ARG A 105 5.43 -7.49 6.93
CA ARG A 105 6.72 -7.96 6.44
C ARG A 105 6.49 -9.00 5.35
N ASN A 106 7.05 -8.79 4.18
CA ASN A 106 7.06 -9.76 3.10
C ASN A 106 7.90 -10.97 3.51
N GLU A 107 7.35 -12.17 3.35
CA GLU A 107 7.99 -13.43 3.72
C GLU A 107 9.15 -13.78 2.77
N LYS A 108 9.05 -13.34 1.52
CA LYS A 108 10.03 -13.64 0.46
C LYS A 108 11.39 -12.99 0.71
N ASP A 109 11.41 -11.72 1.11
CA ASP A 109 12.60 -10.89 1.14
C ASP A 109 12.73 -10.06 2.43
N GLY A 110 11.77 -10.16 3.35
CA GLY A 110 11.75 -9.37 4.58
C GLY A 110 11.42 -7.90 4.39
N ALA A 111 11.09 -7.46 3.16
CA ALA A 111 10.75 -6.08 2.88
C ALA A 111 9.48 -5.67 3.65
N LEU A 112 9.40 -4.40 4.04
CA LEU A 112 8.29 -3.88 4.81
C LEU A 112 7.29 -3.17 3.90
N ALA A 113 6.02 -3.25 4.26
CA ALA A 113 4.92 -2.59 3.58
C ALA A 113 3.85 -2.15 4.58
N ASN A 114 2.99 -1.21 4.20
CA ASN A 114 1.82 -0.87 5.00
C ASN A 114 0.52 -0.92 4.20
N ALA A 115 -0.60 -1.10 4.91
CA ALA A 115 -1.95 -1.15 4.36
C ALA A 115 -2.96 -0.44 5.27
N THR A 116 -4.21 -0.29 4.79
CA THR A 116 -5.30 0.35 5.54
C THR A 116 -6.01 -0.56 6.53
N THR A 117 -5.94 -1.88 6.35
CA THR A 117 -6.52 -2.87 7.27
C THR A 117 -5.48 -3.92 7.66
N ARG A 118 -5.79 -4.70 8.72
CA ARG A 118 -4.95 -5.80 9.21
C ARG A 118 -5.01 -7.05 8.32
N GLU A 119 -5.94 -7.11 7.37
CA GLU A 119 -6.17 -8.30 6.57
C GLU A 119 -4.93 -8.63 5.72
N PRO A 120 -4.46 -9.89 5.69
CA PRO A 120 -3.27 -10.26 4.93
C PRO A 120 -3.34 -9.92 3.44
N ASN A 121 -4.53 -9.88 2.85
CA ASN A 121 -4.80 -9.51 1.46
C ASN A 121 -5.09 -8.02 1.24
N ALA A 122 -5.07 -7.17 2.28
CA ALA A 122 -5.33 -5.74 2.14
C ALA A 122 -4.38 -5.09 1.11
N PRO A 123 -4.83 -4.25 0.17
CA PRO A 123 -3.93 -3.65 -0.79
C PRO A 123 -2.76 -2.90 -0.12
N THR A 124 -1.54 -3.12 -0.60
CA THR A 124 -0.38 -2.35 -0.14
C THR A 124 -0.58 -0.89 -0.50
N VAL A 125 -0.48 -0.02 0.50
CA VAL A 125 -0.53 1.44 0.33
C VAL A 125 0.86 1.98 0.03
N ALA A 126 1.87 1.50 0.76
CA ALA A 126 3.24 1.90 0.55
C ALA A 126 4.24 0.77 0.83
N GLU A 127 5.31 0.77 0.06
CA GLU A 127 6.50 -0.03 0.30
C GLU A 127 7.50 0.76 1.13
N ILE A 128 8.23 0.06 2.00
CA ILE A 128 9.01 0.67 3.07
C ILE A 128 10.43 0.12 3.04
N ARG A 129 11.40 1.03 3.05
CA ARG A 129 12.83 0.73 3.22
C ARG A 129 13.41 1.57 4.34
N PHE A 130 14.43 1.06 5.02
CA PHE A 130 15.21 1.87 5.94
C PHE A 130 16.15 2.80 5.16
N GLU A 131 16.48 3.95 5.75
CA GLU A 131 17.55 4.84 5.25
C GLU A 131 18.90 4.48 5.84
#